data_AF-A0A397DHM2-F1
#
_entry.id   AF-A0A397DHM2-F1
#
_cell.length_a   1.000
_cell.length_b   1.000
_cell.length_c   1.000
_cell.angle_alpha   90.00
_cell.angle_beta   90.00
_cell.angle_gamma   90.00
#
_symmetry.space_group_name_H-M   'P 1'
#
loop_
_entity.id
_entity.type
_entity.pdbx_description
1 polymer ?
#
loop_
_entity_poly.entity_id
_entity_poly.type
_entity_poly.pdbx_seq_one_letter_code
_entity_poly.pdbx_strand_id
1 'polypeptide(L)'
;MLDDNLIPTLTVDGHQNTVFITTKNQSTRLIHFSLVNNAPITAGSVVHLGLSCFVPPASGIPDTYSVQLLGDSNSLLDTVTAQPVTATQPGVLHVGYVGMQSHRAAQDGGLLVSFSAGLAIPANGEYLLQLHASFNLTSSVELHMLTSSGGYTTSQANNAVKIKRTGDGAIIPAGSTIAFWLRNVWNPASDGVLNSVGVLKTTTAEAFVLEQVALDTTTVYSGKLDMYAMPSWSCLSQHYDFAAIVPHWDKYNARHVRLDRVALLPLKPRQHVPVEPHRRLANGNATHV
;
A
#
# COMPACT_ATOMS: atom_id res chain seq x y z
N MET A 1 0.50 3.51 22.20
CA MET A 1 0.07 3.74 23.60
C MET A 1 0.66 5.07 24.01
N LEU A 2 -0.17 6.00 24.45
CA LEU A 2 0.28 7.22 25.10
C LEU A 2 1.14 6.79 26.29
N ASP A 3 2.32 7.37 26.43
CA ASP A 3 3.12 7.22 27.64
C ASP A 3 2.27 7.76 28.79
N ASP A 4 1.66 6.87 29.59
CA ASP A 4 0.73 7.23 30.67
C ASP A 4 1.47 7.99 31.80
N ASN A 5 2.78 8.25 31.65
CA ASN A 5 3.63 9.05 32.54
C ASN A 5 3.74 10.54 32.18
N LEU A 6 3.23 10.99 31.02
CA LEU A 6 3.22 12.40 30.65
C LEU A 6 1.96 13.08 31.19
N ILE A 7 2.09 13.71 32.36
CA ILE A 7 1.04 14.54 32.95
C ILE A 7 0.83 15.75 32.02
N PRO A 8 -0.38 15.96 31.47
CA PRO A 8 -0.66 17.14 30.66
C PRO A 8 -0.40 18.40 31.50
N THR A 9 0.29 19.39 30.95
CA THR A 9 0.50 20.67 31.66
C THR A 9 -0.56 21.65 31.24
N LEU A 10 -1.22 22.27 32.23
CA LEU A 10 -2.18 23.34 32.02
C LEU A 10 -1.59 24.67 32.47
N THR A 11 -1.68 25.67 31.59
CA THR A 11 -1.43 27.07 31.93
C THR A 11 -2.75 27.82 32.01
N VAL A 12 -2.87 28.71 32.98
CA VAL A 12 -3.98 29.68 33.06
C VAL A 12 -3.39 31.07 33.02
N ASP A 13 -3.83 31.88 32.05
CA ASP A 13 -3.29 33.21 31.76
C ASP A 13 -1.75 33.21 31.70
N GLY A 14 -1.18 32.19 31.07
CA GLY A 14 0.27 32.01 30.90
C GLY A 14 1.03 31.44 32.10
N HIS A 15 0.37 31.23 33.24
CA HIS A 15 0.99 30.69 34.45
C HIS A 15 0.73 29.18 34.56
N GLN A 16 1.80 28.40 34.74
CA GLN A 16 1.68 26.95 35.03
C GLN A 16 0.89 26.75 36.32
N ASN A 17 -0.18 25.97 36.25
CA ASN A 17 -0.97 25.60 37.41
C ASN A 17 -0.74 24.13 37.76
N THR A 18 -0.79 23.81 39.04
CA THR A 18 -0.69 22.42 39.52
C THR A 18 -1.89 21.63 39.05
N VAL A 19 -1.66 20.58 38.25
CA VAL A 19 -2.66 19.60 37.85
C VAL A 19 -2.83 18.62 39.00
N PHE A 20 -4.06 18.45 39.50
CA PHE A 20 -4.31 17.69 40.72
C PHE A 20 -4.78 16.26 40.43
N ILE A 21 -5.64 16.06 39.42
CA ILE A 21 -6.20 14.75 39.10
C ILE A 21 -6.42 14.64 37.59
N THR A 22 -5.89 13.58 36.98
CA THR A 22 -6.33 13.14 35.65
C THR A 22 -7.14 11.86 35.81
N THR A 23 -8.43 11.90 35.48
CA THR A 23 -9.30 10.72 35.41
C THR A 23 -9.51 10.35 33.95
N LYS A 24 -9.28 9.07 33.62
CA LYS A 24 -9.36 8.53 32.26
C LYS A 24 -10.35 7.37 32.26
N ASN A 25 -11.31 7.40 31.34
CA ASN A 25 -12.04 6.21 30.93
C ASN A 25 -11.85 5.99 29.42
N GLN A 26 -12.55 5.02 28.83
CA GLN A 26 -12.40 4.65 27.42
C GLN A 26 -12.88 5.73 26.44
N SER A 27 -13.73 6.67 26.87
CA SER A 27 -14.43 7.63 26.02
C SER A 27 -14.15 9.08 26.37
N THR A 28 -13.66 9.36 27.59
CA THR A 28 -13.38 10.71 28.08
C THR A 28 -12.10 10.74 28.90
N ARG A 29 -11.34 11.81 28.71
CA ARG A 29 -10.26 12.23 29.61
C ARG A 29 -10.70 13.49 30.29
N LEU A 30 -10.65 13.49 31.62
CA LEU A 30 -11.05 14.61 32.44
C LEU A 30 -9.86 15.03 33.29
N ILE A 31 -9.51 16.31 33.19
CA ILE A 31 -8.37 16.91 33.88
C ILE A 31 -8.94 17.91 34.89
N HIS A 32 -8.80 17.61 36.17
CA HIS A 32 -9.14 18.55 37.24
C HIS A 32 -7.91 19.38 37.61
N PHE A 33 -8.10 20.68 37.64
CA PHE A 33 -7.15 21.64 38.16
C PHE A 33 -7.86 22.59 39.11
N SER A 34 -7.14 23.09 40.11
CA SER A 34 -7.62 24.16 40.99
C SER A 34 -6.83 25.42 40.64
N LEU A 35 -7.55 26.50 40.38
CA LEU A 35 -6.93 27.81 40.27
C LEU A 35 -6.62 28.27 41.70
N VAL A 36 -5.34 28.46 42.03
CA VAL A 36 -4.97 29.16 43.27
C VAL A 36 -5.20 30.65 43.02
N ASN A 37 -6.46 31.07 43.11
CA ASN A 37 -6.83 32.48 42.97
C ASN A 37 -7.12 33.07 44.35
N ASN A 38 -6.38 34.10 44.72
CA ASN A 38 -6.60 34.82 45.98
C ASN A 38 -7.63 35.95 45.82
N ALA A 39 -8.23 36.11 44.63
CA ALA A 39 -9.24 37.13 44.33
C ALA A 39 -10.46 36.52 43.61
N PRO A 40 -11.68 37.08 43.79
CA PRO A 40 -12.86 36.64 43.05
C PRO A 40 -12.69 36.82 41.54
N ILE A 41 -13.08 35.82 40.73
CA ILE A 41 -13.22 35.99 39.28
C ILE A 41 -14.46 36.84 39.03
N THR A 42 -14.27 38.05 38.49
CA THR A 42 -15.38 38.97 38.23
C THR A 42 -16.15 38.52 36.99
N ALA A 43 -17.48 38.59 37.03
CA ALA A 43 -18.31 38.27 35.87
C ALA A 43 -17.89 39.09 34.63
N GLY A 44 -17.78 38.42 33.48
CA GLY A 44 -17.29 39.02 32.23
C GLY A 44 -15.77 39.02 32.06
N SER A 45 -15.01 38.50 33.01
CA SER A 45 -13.56 38.29 32.84
C SER A 45 -13.28 37.19 31.80
N VAL A 46 -12.20 37.35 31.05
CA VAL A 46 -11.69 36.31 30.13
C VAL A 46 -10.58 35.54 30.83
N VAL A 47 -10.66 34.21 30.81
CA VAL A 47 -9.63 33.30 31.35
C VAL A 47 -9.03 32.52 30.19
N HIS A 48 -7.72 32.63 29.96
CA HIS A 48 -7.04 31.88 28.91
C HIS A 48 -6.52 30.55 29.46
N LEU A 49 -6.94 29.45 28.84
CA LEU A 49 -6.48 28.11 29.18
C LEU A 49 -5.57 27.58 28.07
N GLY A 50 -4.36 27.19 28.44
CA GLY A 50 -3.41 26.53 27.54
C GLY A 50 -3.17 25.10 28.00
N LEU A 51 -3.65 24.13 27.25
CA LEU A 51 -3.39 22.72 27.52
C LEU A 51 -2.28 22.22 26.60
N SER A 52 -1.18 21.76 27.19
CA SER A 52 -0.15 21.02 26.47
C SER A 52 -0.33 19.54 26.78
N CYS A 53 -0.84 18.81 25.80
CA CYS A 53 -1.04 17.37 25.86
C CYS A 53 -0.69 16.72 24.52
N PHE A 54 -0.39 15.42 24.53
CA PHE A 54 -0.24 14.67 23.30
C PHE A 54 -1.62 14.47 22.66
N VAL A 55 -1.73 14.77 21.38
CA VAL A 55 -2.96 14.57 20.60
C VAL A 55 -3.10 13.07 20.31
N PRO A 56 -4.23 12.43 20.67
CA PRO A 56 -4.41 11.02 20.38
C PRO A 56 -4.38 10.77 18.85
N PRO A 57 -3.98 9.57 18.42
CA PRO A 57 -4.02 9.20 17.01
C PRO A 57 -5.39 9.45 16.39
N ALA A 58 -5.40 9.75 15.09
CA ALA A 58 -6.61 10.13 14.39
C ALA A 58 -7.71 9.07 14.50
N SER A 59 -8.80 9.45 15.16
CA SER A 59 -10.07 8.74 15.11
C SER A 59 -10.84 9.05 13.82
N GLY A 60 -10.49 10.15 13.14
CA GLY A 60 -11.29 10.69 12.03
C GLY A 60 -12.63 11.29 12.48
N ILE A 61 -12.90 11.28 13.79
CA ILE A 61 -14.10 11.82 14.41
C ILE A 61 -13.71 13.15 15.08
N PRO A 62 -14.44 14.25 14.80
CA PRO A 62 -14.25 15.50 15.52
C PRO A 62 -14.45 15.30 17.02
N ASP A 63 -13.47 15.71 17.82
CA ASP A 63 -13.59 15.71 19.27
C ASP A 63 -14.27 17.00 19.77
N THR A 64 -14.93 16.91 20.91
CA THR A 64 -15.47 18.06 21.63
C THR A 64 -14.67 18.28 22.91
N TYR A 65 -14.35 19.55 23.17
CA TYR A 65 -13.73 19.96 24.43
C TYR A 65 -14.74 20.82 25.18
N SER A 66 -14.96 20.50 26.44
CA SER A 66 -15.73 21.33 27.35
C SER A 66 -14.86 21.79 28.50
N VAL A 67 -15.07 23.02 28.91
CA VAL A 67 -14.48 23.62 30.11
C VAL A 67 -15.64 23.98 31.02
N GLN A 68 -15.51 23.58 32.28
CA GLN A 68 -16.47 23.89 33.34
C GLN A 68 -15.79 24.74 34.39
N LEU A 69 -16.39 25.89 34.71
CA LEU A 69 -16.04 26.69 35.88
C LEU A 69 -16.91 26.19 37.03
N LEU A 70 -16.25 25.71 38.09
CA LEU A 70 -16.90 25.20 39.29
C LEU A 70 -16.64 26.15 40.46
N GLY A 71 -17.63 26.29 41.33
CA GLY A 71 -17.48 26.98 42.62
C GLY A 71 -16.92 26.05 43.69
N ASP A 72 -16.66 26.61 44.88
CA ASP A 72 -15.99 25.92 46.00
C ASP A 72 -16.71 24.65 46.48
N SER A 73 -18.01 24.53 46.23
CA SER A 73 -18.83 23.34 46.53
C SER A 73 -18.99 22.39 45.33
N ASN A 74 -18.13 22.49 44.31
CA ASN A 74 -18.26 21.82 43.01
C ASN A 74 -19.57 22.13 42.26
N SER A 75 -20.25 23.23 42.59
CA SER A 75 -21.42 23.68 41.83
C SER A 75 -20.97 24.24 40.49
N LEU A 76 -21.62 23.84 39.40
CA LEU A 76 -21.38 24.42 38.08
C LEU A 76 -21.74 25.92 38.09
N LEU A 77 -20.77 26.78 37.82
CA LEU A 77 -20.96 28.22 37.70
C LEU A 77 -21.08 28.63 36.23
N ASP A 78 -20.26 28.04 35.36
CA ASP A 78 -20.28 28.30 33.93
C ASP A 78 -19.75 27.10 33.14
N THR A 79 -20.12 27.00 31.88
CA THR A 79 -19.57 26.00 30.95
C THR A 79 -19.43 26.58 29.56
N VAL A 80 -18.28 26.33 28.95
CA VAL A 80 -18.08 26.53 27.52
C VAL A 80 -17.82 25.18 26.87
N THR A 81 -18.46 24.94 25.73
CA THR A 81 -18.18 23.79 24.88
C THR A 81 -17.67 24.33 23.55
N ALA A 82 -16.47 23.93 23.16
CA ALA A 82 -15.99 24.18 21.82
C ALA A 82 -16.77 23.30 20.83
N GLN A 83 -17.39 23.93 19.83
CA GLN A 83 -17.98 23.26 18.66
C GLN A 83 -16.93 22.35 18.00
N PRO A 84 -17.34 21.24 17.34
CA PRO A 84 -16.45 20.13 17.00
C PRO A 84 -15.15 20.62 16.38
N VAL A 85 -14.05 20.32 17.06
CA VAL A 85 -12.72 20.67 16.57
C VAL A 85 -12.44 19.73 15.41
N THR A 86 -11.81 20.23 14.34
CA THR A 86 -11.46 19.38 13.20
C THR A 86 -10.78 18.11 13.69
N ALA A 87 -11.29 16.96 13.24
CA ALA A 87 -10.77 15.67 13.63
C ALA A 87 -9.25 15.66 13.48
N THR A 88 -8.58 15.10 14.48
CA THR A 88 -7.13 14.94 14.43
C THR A 88 -6.78 14.16 13.17
N GLN A 89 -5.76 14.63 12.45
CA GLN A 89 -5.33 14.00 11.21
C GLN A 89 -4.22 12.99 11.50
N PRO A 90 -4.16 11.87 10.78
CA PRO A 90 -3.07 10.93 10.92
C PRO A 90 -1.73 11.62 10.60
N GLY A 91 -0.65 11.14 11.23
CA GLY A 91 0.71 11.51 10.82
C GLY A 91 1.01 11.04 9.40
N VAL A 92 2.11 11.53 8.84
CA VAL A 92 2.59 11.11 7.52
C VAL A 92 3.48 9.89 7.69
N LEU A 93 3.14 8.78 7.03
CA LEU A 93 3.98 7.59 7.00
C LEU A 93 5.06 7.74 5.91
N HIS A 94 6.30 7.37 6.21
CA HIS A 94 7.40 7.52 5.27
C HIS A 94 7.65 6.22 4.50
N VAL A 95 7.22 6.19 3.24
CA VAL A 95 7.49 5.06 2.34
C VAL A 95 8.96 5.08 1.91
N GLY A 96 9.65 3.96 2.08
CA GLY A 96 10.98 3.75 1.52
C GLY A 96 10.93 3.10 0.14
N TYR A 97 10.02 2.14 -0.06
CA TYR A 97 9.87 1.43 -1.33
C TYR A 97 8.48 0.79 -1.45
N VAL A 98 7.92 0.83 -2.66
CA VAL A 98 6.80 -0.03 -3.08
C VAL A 98 7.13 -0.57 -4.46
N GLY A 99 7.06 -1.89 -4.60
CA GLY A 99 7.33 -2.59 -5.85
C GLY A 99 6.34 -3.71 -6.10
N MET A 100 6.22 -4.08 -7.37
CA MET A 100 5.40 -5.19 -7.82
C MET A 100 6.29 -6.28 -8.39
N GLN A 101 6.00 -7.54 -8.06
CA GLN A 101 6.64 -8.70 -8.66
C GLN A 101 6.27 -8.84 -10.14
N SER A 102 4.99 -8.62 -10.48
CA SER A 102 4.50 -8.62 -11.86
C SER A 102 3.71 -7.36 -12.13
N HIS A 103 3.96 -6.75 -13.28
CA HIS A 103 3.16 -5.64 -13.80
C HIS A 103 2.17 -6.10 -14.88
N ARG A 104 1.91 -7.41 -15.01
CA ARG A 104 0.99 -7.92 -16.05
C ARG A 104 -0.44 -8.00 -15.55
N ALA A 105 -1.38 -7.62 -16.41
CA ALA A 105 -2.81 -7.72 -16.15
C ALA A 105 -3.20 -9.17 -15.82
N ALA A 106 -4.14 -9.32 -14.88
CA ALA A 106 -4.64 -10.61 -14.39
C ALA A 106 -3.53 -11.61 -13.98
N GLN A 107 -2.43 -11.14 -13.41
CA GLN A 107 -1.43 -11.99 -12.76
C GLN A 107 -1.30 -11.62 -11.27
N ASP A 108 -0.76 -12.54 -10.46
CA ASP A 108 -0.32 -12.20 -9.12
C ASP A 108 0.74 -11.10 -9.22
N GLY A 109 0.35 -9.90 -8.79
CA GLY A 109 1.15 -8.70 -8.86
C GLY A 109 2.27 -8.73 -7.84
N GLY A 110 2.04 -9.37 -6.68
CA GLY A 110 2.97 -9.48 -5.55
C GLY A 110 3.49 -8.12 -5.07
N LEU A 111 3.13 -7.66 -3.87
CA LEU A 111 3.51 -6.32 -3.40
C LEU A 111 4.65 -6.37 -2.40
N LEU A 112 5.80 -5.81 -2.76
CA LEU A 112 6.92 -5.58 -1.86
C LEU A 112 6.82 -4.15 -1.31
N VAL A 113 6.71 -4.00 0.01
CA VAL A 113 6.51 -2.71 0.68
C VAL A 113 7.57 -2.54 1.75
N SER A 114 8.18 -1.36 1.82
CA SER A 114 9.09 -0.95 2.89
C SER A 114 8.77 0.48 3.30
N PHE A 115 8.71 0.74 4.61
CA PHE A 115 8.44 2.05 5.17
C PHE A 115 9.10 2.23 6.54
N SER A 116 9.19 3.46 7.01
CA SER A 116 9.57 3.80 8.37
C SER A 116 8.43 4.53 9.09
N ALA A 117 8.11 4.09 10.30
CA ALA A 117 7.11 4.73 11.14
C ALA A 117 7.74 5.92 11.87
N GLY A 118 7.18 7.13 11.74
CA GLY A 118 7.61 8.30 12.51
C GLY A 118 7.13 8.24 13.95
N LEU A 119 6.07 7.46 14.22
CA LEU A 119 5.55 7.19 15.54
C LEU A 119 5.85 5.75 15.99
N ALA A 120 5.97 5.54 17.29
CA ALA A 120 6.13 4.20 17.85
C ALA A 120 4.86 3.37 17.64
N ILE A 121 4.99 2.18 17.04
CA ILE A 121 3.87 1.27 16.80
C ILE A 121 3.71 0.37 18.04
N PRO A 122 2.54 0.38 18.71
CA PRO A 122 2.32 -0.43 19.90
C PRO A 122 2.40 -1.93 19.61
N ALA A 123 2.53 -2.75 20.65
CA ALA A 123 2.61 -4.21 20.52
C ALA A 123 1.39 -4.82 19.80
N ASN A 124 0.21 -4.22 19.98
CA ASN A 124 -1.04 -4.58 19.30
C ASN A 124 -1.28 -3.78 18.00
N GLY A 125 -0.28 -3.06 17.51
CA GLY A 125 -0.39 -2.28 16.29
C GLY A 125 -0.58 -3.17 15.05
N GLU A 126 -1.24 -2.62 14.04
CA GLU A 126 -1.56 -3.29 12.79
C GLU A 126 -1.04 -2.45 11.61
N TYR A 127 -0.80 -3.12 10.48
CA TYR A 127 -0.56 -2.46 9.20
C TYR A 127 -1.77 -2.70 8.31
N LEU A 128 -2.35 -1.62 7.80
CA LEU A 128 -3.51 -1.69 6.93
C LEU A 128 -3.12 -1.16 5.56
N LEU A 129 -3.16 -2.04 4.56
CA LEU A 129 -2.97 -1.69 3.16
C LEU A 129 -4.33 -1.69 2.46
N GLN A 130 -4.86 -0.49 2.22
CA GLN A 130 -6.08 -0.29 1.45
C GLN A 130 -5.70 -0.17 -0.02
N LEU A 131 -5.80 -1.25 -0.76
CA LEU A 131 -5.46 -1.28 -2.18
C LEU A 131 -6.51 -0.55 -3.02
N HIS A 132 -6.07 -0.06 -4.18
CA HIS A 132 -6.97 0.47 -5.19
C HIS A 132 -8.03 -0.57 -5.58
N ALA A 133 -9.25 -0.12 -5.91
CA ALA A 133 -10.41 -0.97 -6.16
C ALA A 133 -10.22 -1.96 -7.33
N SER A 134 -9.25 -1.69 -8.22
CA SER A 134 -8.94 -2.53 -9.38
C SER A 134 -8.10 -3.77 -9.06
N PHE A 135 -7.44 -3.82 -7.90
CA PHE A 135 -6.76 -5.04 -7.45
C PHE A 135 -7.78 -6.09 -7.03
N ASN A 136 -7.43 -7.35 -7.24
CA ASN A 136 -8.28 -8.49 -6.91
C ASN A 136 -7.67 -9.34 -5.79
N LEU A 137 -8.45 -9.56 -4.72
CA LEU A 137 -8.10 -10.32 -3.53
C LEU A 137 -9.01 -11.55 -3.36
N THR A 138 -9.26 -12.32 -4.43
CA THR A 138 -10.12 -13.52 -4.40
C THR A 138 -9.54 -14.71 -3.62
N SER A 139 -8.22 -14.74 -3.45
CA SER A 139 -7.50 -15.76 -2.69
C SER A 139 -6.87 -15.16 -1.44
N SER A 140 -6.62 -15.99 -0.43
CA SER A 140 -5.98 -15.54 0.80
C SER A 140 -4.60 -14.96 0.51
N VAL A 141 -4.40 -13.71 0.94
CA VAL A 141 -3.12 -13.00 0.82
C VAL A 141 -2.10 -13.63 1.75
N GLU A 142 -0.98 -14.04 1.16
CA GLU A 142 0.16 -14.58 1.88
C GLU A 142 1.10 -13.45 2.28
N LEU A 143 1.58 -13.46 3.52
CA LEU A 143 2.53 -12.49 4.05
C LEU A 143 3.89 -13.11 4.28
N HIS A 144 4.92 -12.42 3.81
CA HIS A 144 6.31 -12.70 4.12
C HIS A 144 6.94 -11.44 4.73
N MET A 145 7.20 -11.47 6.04
CA MET A 145 7.93 -10.39 6.71
C MET A 145 9.42 -10.45 6.35
N LEU A 146 10.04 -9.28 6.11
CA LEU A 146 11.44 -9.18 5.70
C LEU A 146 12.34 -8.57 6.78
N THR A 147 11.82 -7.69 7.63
CA THR A 147 12.64 -6.94 8.61
C THR A 147 12.27 -7.17 10.06
N SER A 148 11.46 -8.19 10.39
CA SER A 148 11.11 -8.45 11.79
C SER A 148 11.09 -9.92 12.19
N SER A 149 11.47 -10.14 13.45
CA SER A 149 11.20 -11.34 14.21
C SER A 149 9.93 -11.15 15.03
N GLY A 150 8.95 -12.02 14.88
CA GLY A 150 7.69 -12.00 15.62
C GLY A 150 6.59 -12.71 14.84
N GLY A 151 5.50 -13.07 15.53
CA GLY A 151 4.35 -13.68 14.86
C GLY A 151 3.48 -12.62 14.18
N TYR A 152 3.10 -12.86 12.93
CA TYR A 152 2.18 -12.00 12.17
C TYR A 152 1.04 -12.84 11.59
N THR A 153 -0.14 -12.24 11.54
CA THR A 153 -1.31 -12.83 10.87
C THR A 153 -1.85 -11.85 9.84
N THR A 154 -2.25 -12.34 8.69
CA THR A 154 -2.99 -11.57 7.70
C THR A 154 -4.48 -11.86 7.75
N SER A 155 -5.25 -10.83 7.47
CA SER A 155 -6.67 -10.94 7.13
C SER A 155 -6.96 -9.98 5.98
N GLN A 156 -7.98 -10.28 5.19
CA GLN A 156 -8.41 -9.41 4.11
C GLN A 156 -9.92 -9.25 4.15
N ALA A 157 -10.37 -8.06 3.78
CA ALA A 157 -11.77 -7.75 3.58
C ALA A 157 -11.86 -6.67 2.50
N ASN A 158 -12.74 -6.87 1.53
CA ASN A 158 -12.82 -6.01 0.34
C ASN A 158 -11.43 -5.90 -0.32
N ASN A 159 -10.97 -4.68 -0.60
CA ASN A 159 -9.64 -4.39 -1.15
C ASN A 159 -8.64 -3.99 -0.07
N ALA A 160 -8.86 -4.39 1.18
CA ALA A 160 -7.98 -4.09 2.30
C ALA A 160 -7.28 -5.36 2.79
N VAL A 161 -5.96 -5.27 2.96
CA VAL A 161 -5.14 -6.28 3.63
C VAL A 161 -4.72 -5.73 4.98
N LYS A 162 -5.07 -6.45 6.04
CA LYS A 162 -4.68 -6.14 7.42
C LYS A 162 -3.62 -7.13 7.88
N ILE A 163 -2.47 -6.63 8.27
CA ILE A 163 -1.38 -7.38 8.90
C ILE A 163 -1.42 -7.06 10.39
N LYS A 164 -1.80 -8.04 11.20
CA LYS A 164 -1.86 -7.92 12.65
C LYS A 164 -0.62 -8.56 13.28
N ARG A 165 -0.03 -7.86 14.23
CA ARG A 165 1.02 -8.42 15.11
C ARG A 165 0.36 -9.33 16.14
N THR A 166 0.91 -10.52 16.35
CA THR A 166 0.34 -11.51 17.29
C THR A 166 0.46 -11.10 18.77
N GLY A 167 1.16 -10.01 19.07
CA GLY A 167 1.12 -9.36 20.37
C GLY A 167 2.15 -9.88 21.38
N ASP A 168 3.27 -10.43 20.90
CA ASP A 168 4.45 -10.86 21.66
C ASP A 168 5.23 -9.71 22.36
N GLY A 169 4.63 -8.52 22.44
CA GLY A 169 4.79 -7.64 23.60
C GLY A 169 5.66 -6.40 23.40
N ALA A 170 6.52 -6.34 22.39
CA ALA A 170 7.41 -5.19 22.21
C ALA A 170 6.78 -4.07 21.34
N ILE A 171 6.91 -2.83 21.81
CA ILE A 171 6.69 -1.64 20.99
C ILE A 171 7.74 -1.62 19.88
N ILE A 172 7.34 -1.30 18.64
CA ILE A 172 8.30 -0.97 17.58
C ILE A 172 8.62 0.53 17.75
N PRO A 173 9.87 0.91 18.03
CA PRO A 173 10.24 2.31 18.22
C PRO A 173 10.00 3.16 16.97
N ALA A 174 9.79 4.46 17.17
CA ALA A 174 9.81 5.44 16.08
C ALA A 174 11.14 5.35 15.30
N GLY A 175 11.07 5.58 14.00
CA GLY A 175 12.19 5.47 13.05
C GLY A 175 12.49 4.04 12.59
N SER A 176 11.84 3.01 13.14
CA SER A 176 12.08 1.62 12.72
C SER A 176 11.62 1.37 11.28
N THR A 177 12.39 0.59 10.54
CA THR A 177 12.03 0.17 9.17
C THR A 177 11.27 -1.16 9.18
N ILE A 178 10.10 -1.15 8.55
CA ILE A 178 9.25 -2.32 8.35
C ILE A 178 9.20 -2.63 6.87
N ALA A 179 9.54 -3.86 6.49
CA ALA A 179 9.38 -4.36 5.14
C ALA A 179 8.73 -5.73 5.11
N PHE A 180 7.85 -5.92 4.14
CA PHE A 180 7.13 -7.16 3.90
C PHE A 180 6.80 -7.35 2.43
N TRP A 181 6.53 -8.58 2.05
CA TRP A 181 6.05 -8.97 0.74
C TRP A 181 4.71 -9.68 0.86
N LEU A 182 3.73 -9.22 0.08
CA LEU A 182 2.42 -9.83 -0.05
C LEU A 182 2.32 -10.60 -1.37
N ARG A 183 1.80 -11.82 -1.33
CA ARG A 183 1.45 -12.62 -2.52
C ARG A 183 -0.05 -12.84 -2.61
N ASN A 184 -0.50 -13.35 -3.74
CA ASN A 184 -1.92 -13.49 -4.07
C ASN A 184 -2.66 -12.14 -4.11
N VAL A 185 -1.95 -11.08 -4.51
CA VAL A 185 -2.51 -9.74 -4.75
C VAL A 185 -2.58 -9.55 -6.25
N TRP A 186 -3.74 -9.85 -6.84
CA TRP A 186 -3.86 -9.91 -8.30
C TRP A 186 -4.01 -8.54 -8.92
N ASN A 187 -3.26 -8.31 -9.99
CA ASN A 187 -3.36 -7.12 -10.79
C ASN A 187 -4.74 -7.01 -11.46
N PRO A 188 -5.16 -5.78 -11.81
CA PRO A 188 -6.34 -5.54 -12.62
C PRO A 188 -6.35 -6.38 -13.89
N ALA A 189 -7.54 -6.75 -14.36
CA ALA A 189 -7.70 -7.56 -15.58
C ALA A 189 -7.36 -6.79 -16.86
N SER A 190 -7.41 -5.46 -16.82
CA SER A 190 -7.04 -4.57 -17.92
C SER A 190 -5.70 -3.91 -17.65
N ASP A 191 -5.02 -3.55 -18.73
CA ASP A 191 -3.84 -2.69 -18.70
C ASP A 191 -4.19 -1.21 -18.53
N GLY A 192 -3.19 -0.42 -18.16
CA GLY A 192 -3.32 1.01 -17.95
C GLY A 192 -2.51 1.52 -16.76
N VAL A 193 -2.55 2.84 -16.58
CA VAL A 193 -1.93 3.52 -15.44
C VAL A 193 -2.92 3.54 -14.28
N LEU A 194 -2.50 3.00 -13.14
CA LEU A 194 -3.19 3.18 -11.86
C LEU A 194 -2.70 4.48 -11.24
N ASN A 195 -3.65 5.35 -10.90
CA ASN A 195 -3.39 6.63 -10.22
C ASN A 195 -2.92 6.48 -8.76
N SER A 196 -2.96 5.26 -8.21
CA SER A 196 -2.30 4.86 -6.96
C SER A 196 -2.35 3.34 -6.82
N VAL A 197 -1.34 2.73 -6.19
CA VAL A 197 -1.44 1.34 -5.71
C VAL A 197 -2.46 1.21 -4.57
N GLY A 198 -2.61 2.24 -3.74
CA GLY A 198 -3.47 2.23 -2.56
C GLY A 198 -2.98 3.18 -1.46
N VAL A 199 -3.45 2.98 -0.25
CA VAL A 199 -3.03 3.73 0.95
C VAL A 199 -2.49 2.75 1.99
N LEU A 200 -1.28 3.00 2.47
CA LEU A 200 -0.71 2.28 3.61
C LEU A 200 -0.94 3.05 4.90
N LYS A 201 -1.32 2.34 5.95
CA LYS A 201 -1.56 2.91 7.28
C LYS A 201 -0.92 2.06 8.36
N THR A 202 -0.44 2.70 9.42
CA THR A 202 -0.21 2.06 10.71
C THR A 202 -1.36 2.39 11.63
N THR A 203 -1.97 1.39 12.26
CA THR A 203 -3.14 1.56 13.12
C THR A 203 -2.95 0.87 14.46
N THR A 204 -3.78 1.23 15.45
CA THR A 204 -3.94 0.42 16.65
C THR A 204 -4.98 -0.70 16.43
N ALA A 205 -5.10 -1.62 17.38
CA ALA A 205 -6.12 -2.67 17.33
C ALA A 205 -7.56 -2.12 17.37
N GLU A 206 -7.75 -0.95 17.97
CA GLU A 206 -9.00 -0.20 18.01
C GLU A 206 -9.28 0.59 16.73
N ALA A 207 -8.47 0.38 15.68
CA ALA A 207 -8.54 1.03 14.37
C ALA A 207 -8.26 2.54 14.35
N PHE A 208 -7.63 3.09 15.39
CA PHE A 208 -7.11 4.46 15.33
C PHE A 208 -5.93 4.53 14.37
N VAL A 209 -5.94 5.51 13.47
CA VAL A 209 -4.87 5.68 12.48
C VAL A 209 -3.75 6.51 13.08
N LEU A 210 -2.56 5.91 13.19
CA LEU A 210 -1.37 6.60 13.68
C LEU A 210 -0.79 7.47 12.57
N GLU A 211 -0.48 6.82 11.45
CA GLU A 211 0.18 7.42 10.30
C GLU A 211 -0.37 6.78 9.02
N GLN A 212 -0.41 7.54 7.93
CA GLN A 212 -0.81 7.03 6.63
C GLN A 212 -0.07 7.71 5.48
N VAL A 213 -0.09 7.04 4.32
CA VAL A 213 0.51 7.55 3.08
C VAL A 213 -0.17 6.91 1.88
N ALA A 214 -0.46 7.73 0.86
CA ALA A 214 -0.87 7.22 -0.44
C ALA A 214 0.36 6.66 -1.16
N LEU A 215 0.23 5.46 -1.72
CA LEU A 215 1.28 4.81 -2.47
C LEU A 215 1.28 5.32 -3.91
N ASP A 216 2.47 5.35 -4.51
CA ASP A 216 2.68 5.90 -5.84
C ASP A 216 1.85 5.21 -6.93
N THR A 217 1.79 5.88 -8.08
CA THR A 217 1.18 5.34 -9.30
C THR A 217 1.97 4.14 -9.81
N THR A 218 1.30 3.24 -10.51
CA THR A 218 1.96 2.12 -11.19
C THR A 218 1.31 1.85 -12.54
N THR A 219 2.03 1.23 -13.45
CA THR A 219 1.49 0.81 -14.75
C THR A 219 1.30 -0.70 -14.75
N VAL A 220 0.13 -1.12 -15.22
CA VAL A 220 -0.20 -2.51 -15.55
C VAL A 220 -0.13 -2.64 -17.06
N TYR A 221 0.66 -3.60 -17.54
CA TYR A 221 0.81 -3.94 -18.94
C TYR A 221 -0.12 -5.10 -19.30
N SER A 222 -0.46 -5.21 -20.58
CA SER A 222 -1.34 -6.27 -21.05
C SER A 222 -0.76 -7.65 -20.69
N GLY A 223 -1.67 -8.57 -20.34
CA GLY A 223 -1.32 -9.98 -20.19
C GLY A 223 -0.67 -10.51 -21.47
N LYS A 224 0.24 -11.48 -21.35
CA LYS A 224 0.86 -12.11 -22.53
C LYS A 224 -0.26 -12.72 -23.38
N LEU A 225 -0.41 -12.23 -24.61
CA LEU A 225 -1.29 -12.85 -25.61
C LEU A 225 -0.56 -14.10 -26.13
N ASP A 226 -0.91 -15.28 -25.64
CA ASP A 226 -0.55 -16.51 -26.33
C ASP A 226 -1.45 -16.61 -27.58
N MET A 227 -1.03 -15.92 -28.63
CA MET A 227 -1.70 -15.96 -29.93
C MET A 227 -1.41 -17.33 -30.54
N TYR A 228 -2.32 -18.29 -30.36
CA TYR A 228 -2.37 -19.45 -31.24
C TYR A 228 -2.71 -18.91 -32.63
N ALA A 229 -1.71 -18.76 -33.49
CA ALA A 229 -1.95 -18.56 -34.90
C ALA A 229 -2.74 -19.77 -35.40
N MET A 230 -4.05 -19.61 -35.55
CA MET A 230 -4.83 -20.58 -36.30
C MET A 230 -4.32 -20.51 -37.74
N PRO A 231 -3.81 -21.62 -38.31
CA PRO A 231 -3.36 -21.60 -39.69
C PRO A 231 -4.55 -21.18 -40.57
N SER A 232 -4.35 -20.14 -41.36
CA SER A 232 -5.33 -19.67 -42.33
C SER A 232 -5.72 -20.83 -43.25
N TRP A 233 -7.00 -21.21 -43.25
CA TRP A 233 -7.57 -22.07 -44.28
C TRP A 233 -7.63 -21.30 -45.60
N SER A 234 -6.54 -21.32 -46.37
CA SER A 234 -6.60 -21.04 -47.80
C SER A 234 -7.09 -22.29 -48.51
N CYS A 235 -8.31 -22.18 -49.05
CA CYS A 235 -8.90 -22.93 -50.16
C CYS A 235 -8.04 -24.07 -50.73
N LEU A 236 -8.42 -25.31 -50.43
CA LEU A 236 -8.24 -26.45 -51.30
C LEU A 236 -9.53 -27.27 -51.22
N SER A 237 -10.33 -27.14 -52.27
CA SER A 237 -11.40 -28.08 -52.54
C SER A 237 -10.79 -29.46 -52.72
N GLN A 238 -11.25 -30.42 -51.92
CA GLN A 238 -11.60 -31.78 -52.35
C GLN A 238 -12.02 -32.59 -51.13
N HIS A 239 -13.31 -32.96 -51.14
CA HIS A 239 -13.93 -34.09 -50.46
C HIS A 239 -13.31 -34.53 -49.13
N TYR A 240 -13.95 -34.25 -47.99
CA TYR A 240 -14.21 -35.24 -46.94
C TYR A 240 -15.31 -34.73 -45.99
N ASP A 241 -16.16 -35.67 -45.57
CA ASP A 241 -17.40 -35.49 -44.84
C ASP A 241 -17.27 -34.71 -43.52
N PHE A 242 -18.34 -33.94 -43.24
CA PHE A 242 -18.64 -33.34 -41.94
C PHE A 242 -18.88 -34.44 -40.91
N ALA A 243 -17.91 -34.68 -40.02
CA ALA A 243 -18.16 -35.46 -38.81
C ALA A 243 -17.38 -34.91 -37.61
N ALA A 244 -18.17 -34.48 -36.62
CA ALA A 244 -17.90 -34.42 -35.19
C ALA A 244 -17.01 -33.29 -34.61
N ILE A 245 -17.70 -32.48 -33.82
CA ILE A 245 -17.27 -31.55 -32.78
C ILE A 245 -16.86 -32.36 -31.51
N VAL A 246 -15.59 -32.22 -31.06
CA VAL A 246 -15.07 -32.21 -29.65
C VAL A 246 -15.14 -33.53 -28.82
N PRO A 247 -14.32 -33.81 -27.75
CA PRO A 247 -13.09 -33.19 -27.20
C PRO A 247 -11.89 -34.18 -26.99
N HIS A 248 -10.67 -33.66 -26.84
CA HIS A 248 -9.77 -34.13 -25.77
C HIS A 248 -8.75 -33.04 -25.40
N TRP A 249 -9.14 -32.21 -24.43
CA TRP A 249 -8.18 -31.52 -23.58
C TRP A 249 -7.63 -32.57 -22.61
N ASP A 250 -6.39 -32.99 -22.83
CA ASP A 250 -5.43 -33.25 -21.76
C ASP A 250 -4.14 -33.81 -22.36
N LYS A 251 -3.01 -33.36 -21.77
CA LYS A 251 -1.62 -33.70 -22.08
C LYS A 251 -1.01 -32.84 -23.18
N TYR A 252 -0.31 -31.78 -22.78
CA TYR A 252 1.13 -31.62 -23.08
C TYR A 252 1.65 -30.36 -22.39
N ASN A 253 1.91 -30.46 -21.09
CA ASN A 253 2.84 -29.57 -20.40
C ASN A 253 3.90 -30.43 -19.71
N ALA A 254 4.80 -30.98 -20.53
CA ALA A 254 6.08 -31.51 -20.08
C ALA A 254 6.93 -31.81 -21.31
N ARG A 255 7.87 -30.92 -21.63
CA ARG A 255 9.30 -31.26 -21.86
C ARG A 255 10.05 -30.05 -22.44
N HIS A 256 10.94 -29.53 -21.62
CA HIS A 256 12.31 -29.13 -21.96
C HIS A 256 12.53 -28.39 -23.30
N VAL A 257 12.77 -27.09 -23.15
CA VAL A 257 13.49 -26.24 -24.10
C VAL A 257 14.83 -26.90 -24.47
N ARG A 258 15.00 -27.25 -25.75
CA ARG A 258 16.30 -27.21 -26.43
C ARG A 258 16.18 -26.20 -27.57
N LEU A 259 16.94 -25.11 -27.46
CA LEU A 259 17.27 -24.27 -28.60
C LEU A 259 18.11 -25.11 -29.57
N ASP A 260 17.69 -25.22 -30.83
CA ASP A 260 18.61 -25.33 -31.94
C ASP A 260 18.05 -24.58 -33.16
N ARG A 261 18.89 -23.68 -33.68
CA ARG A 261 18.62 -22.83 -34.85
C ARG A 261 18.48 -23.71 -36.10
N VAL A 262 17.39 -23.57 -36.84
CA VAL A 262 17.33 -23.98 -38.26
C VAL A 262 17.10 -22.72 -39.09
N ALA A 263 18.17 -22.27 -39.76
CA ALA A 263 18.09 -21.23 -40.77
C ALA A 263 17.46 -21.81 -42.05
N LEU A 264 16.41 -21.14 -42.54
CA LEU A 264 15.76 -21.41 -43.82
C LEU A 264 16.69 -21.03 -44.98
N LEU A 265 17.02 -22.01 -45.82
CA LEU A 265 17.61 -21.82 -47.15
C LEU A 265 16.55 -21.35 -48.16
N PRO A 266 16.86 -20.42 -49.09
CA PRO A 266 16.09 -20.27 -50.31
C PRO A 266 16.70 -21.09 -51.46
N LEU A 267 15.86 -21.91 -52.09
CA LEU A 267 16.14 -22.70 -53.29
C LEU A 267 16.44 -21.80 -54.50
N LYS A 268 17.52 -22.09 -55.25
CA LYS A 268 17.76 -21.57 -56.61
C LYS A 268 17.58 -22.71 -57.65
N PRO A 269 16.93 -22.47 -58.80
CA PRO A 269 16.75 -23.49 -59.84
C PRO A 269 18.06 -23.83 -60.56
N ARG A 270 18.26 -25.12 -60.86
CA ARG A 270 19.33 -25.63 -61.73
C ARG A 270 18.98 -25.40 -63.21
N GLN A 271 19.90 -24.85 -64.01
CA GLN A 271 20.07 -25.27 -65.40
C GLN A 271 21.53 -25.17 -65.89
N HIS A 272 21.93 -26.26 -66.56
CA HIS A 272 22.92 -26.52 -67.60
C HIS A 272 24.43 -26.21 -67.47
N VAL A 273 25.18 -27.28 -67.80
CA VAL A 273 26.63 -27.51 -67.86
C VAL A 273 27.32 -26.67 -68.97
N PRO A 274 28.55 -26.17 -68.75
CA PRO A 274 29.32 -25.47 -69.78
C PRO A 274 30.24 -26.41 -70.58
N VAL A 275 30.37 -26.13 -71.88
CA VAL A 275 31.46 -26.58 -72.75
C VAL A 275 32.20 -25.33 -73.22
N GLU A 276 33.46 -25.18 -72.76
CA GLU A 276 34.47 -24.29 -73.34
C GLU A 276 35.18 -25.00 -74.52
N PRO A 277 36.08 -24.37 -75.32
CA PRO A 277 36.63 -23.01 -75.24
C PRO A 277 36.74 -22.28 -76.61
N HIS A 278 37.11 -20.99 -76.62
CA HIS A 278 38.17 -20.44 -77.51
C HIS A 278 38.48 -18.95 -77.25
N ARG A 279 39.76 -18.70 -76.89
CA ARG A 279 40.69 -17.63 -77.33
C ARG A 279 40.40 -16.13 -77.08
N ARG A 280 41.37 -15.51 -76.36
CA ARG A 280 42.13 -14.25 -76.64
C ARG A 280 41.31 -12.93 -76.72
N LEU A 281 41.56 -11.81 -76.03
CA LEU A 281 42.74 -11.04 -75.59
C LEU A 281 42.28 -10.10 -74.43
N ALA A 282 43.00 -9.94 -73.32
CA ALA A 282 44.00 -8.90 -73.02
C ALA A 282 43.52 -7.42 -73.03
N ASN A 283 43.97 -6.69 -71.99
CA ASN A 283 43.86 -5.25 -71.64
C ASN A 283 42.71 -4.93 -70.65
N GLY A 284 42.91 -4.36 -69.47
CA GLY A 284 44.03 -3.60 -68.91
C GLY A 284 43.64 -2.14 -68.69
N ASN A 285 43.85 -1.63 -67.47
CA ASN A 285 43.62 -0.29 -66.89
C ASN A 285 42.26 -0.08 -66.19
N ALA A 286 42.19 0.11 -64.86
CA ALA A 286 42.67 1.24 -64.02
C ALA A 286 41.91 2.54 -64.39
N THR A 287 41.24 3.29 -63.51
CA THR A 287 41.58 3.82 -62.16
C THR A 287 40.36 4.58 -61.57
N HIS A 288 40.33 4.75 -60.23
CA HIS A 288 39.87 5.91 -59.40
C HIS A 288 38.88 6.93 -60.02
N VAL A 289 37.78 7.37 -59.40
CA VAL A 289 37.50 7.87 -58.03
C VAL A 289 36.03 7.60 -57.70
#